data_AF-A0A0P7BSQ7-F1
#
_entry.id   AF-A0A0P7BSQ7-F1
#
_cell.length_a   1.000
_cell.length_b   1.000
_cell.length_c   1.000
_cell.angle_alpha   90.00
_cell.angle_beta   90.00
_cell.angle_gamma   90.00
#
_symmetry.space_group_name_H-M   'P 1'
#
loop_
_entity.id
_entity.type
_entity.pdbx_description
1 polymer ?
#
loop_
_entity_poly.entity_id
_entity_poly.type
_entity_poly.pdbx_seq_one_letter_code
_entity_poly.pdbx_strand_id
1 'polypeptide(L)' 'MSVSADPVVVRVLSVVLCATVSVIAGLAVGILARVDGASLAGAALTGCGAFSVALGLALAVAGVLARGL' A
#
# COMPACT_ATOMS: atom_id res chain seq x y z
N MET A 1 28.06 -7.80 14.48
CA MET A 1 27.88 -6.44 13.96
C MET A 1 26.40 -6.10 14.01
N SER A 2 25.94 -5.51 15.11
CA SER A 2 24.58 -4.98 15.21
C SER A 2 24.55 -3.65 14.44
N VAL A 3 24.10 -3.70 13.19
CA VAL A 3 23.79 -2.48 12.44
C VAL A 3 22.71 -1.77 13.24
N SER A 4 23.06 -0.65 13.87
CA SER A 4 22.08 0.28 14.42
C SER A 4 21.30 0.82 13.22
N ALA A 5 20.20 0.14 12.87
CA ALA A 5 19.35 0.60 11.79
C ALA A 5 18.72 1.90 12.26
N ASP A 6 19.11 3.01 11.62
CA ASP A 6 18.55 4.32 11.90
C ASP A 6 17.02 4.22 11.89
N PRO A 7 16.32 4.61 12.96
CA PRO A 7 14.87 4.46 13.06
C PRO A 7 14.13 5.18 11.93
N VAL A 8 14.75 6.22 11.38
CA VAL A 8 14.27 6.94 10.18
C VAL A 8 14.34 6.04 8.94
N VAL A 9 15.45 5.33 8.73
CA VAL A 9 15.62 4.43 7.58
C VAL A 9 14.59 3.29 7.65
N VAL A 10 14.36 2.73 8.83
CA VAL A 10 13.34 1.69 9.03
C VAL A 10 11.92 2.21 8.73
N ARG A 11 11.59 3.43 9.19
CA ARG A 11 10.31 4.07 8.84
C ARG A 11 10.17 4.28 7.33
N VAL A 12 11.17 4.87 6.68
CA VAL A 12 11.12 5.11 5.24
C VAL A 12 10.97 3.79 4.47
N LEU A 13 11.73 2.76 4.84
CA LEU A 13 11.65 1.45 4.21
C LEU A 13 10.26 0.81 4.40
N SER A 14 9.67 0.93 5.59
CA SER A 14 8.32 0.42 5.86
C SER A 14 7.25 1.15 5.04
N VAL A 15 7.35 2.48 4.88
CA VAL A 15 6.41 3.28 4.09
C VAL A 15 6.53 2.93 2.62
N VAL A 16 7.76 2.79 2.10
CA VAL A 16 8.00 2.36 0.72
C VAL A 16 7.44 0.97 0.48
N LEU A 17 7.71 0.00 1.36
CA LEU A 17 7.13 -1.35 1.27
C LEU A 17 5.61 -1.32 1.27
N CYS A 18 4.99 -0.57 2.18
CA CYS A 18 3.54 -0.44 2.24
C CYS A 18 2.95 0.18 0.97
N ALA A 19 3.60 1.21 0.42
CA ALA A 19 3.20 1.82 -0.83
C ALA A 19 3.31 0.81 -1.98
N THR A 20 4.41 0.06 -2.08
CA THR A 20 4.60 -0.98 -3.10
C THR A 20 3.52 -2.06 -3.00
N VAL A 21 3.24 -2.58 -1.81
CA VAL A 21 2.19 -3.59 -1.60
C VAL A 21 0.81 -3.04 -1.96
N SER A 22 0.51 -1.78 -1.62
CA SER A 22 -0.75 -1.13 -1.98
C SER A 22 -0.91 -1.01 -3.50
N VAL A 23 0.16 -0.63 -4.23
CA VAL A 23 0.15 -0.56 -5.70
C VAL A 23 -0.11 -1.94 -6.30
N ILE A 24 0.56 -2.98 -5.80
CA ILE A 24 0.36 -4.37 -6.28
C ILE A 24 -1.07 -4.82 -6.02
N ALA A 25 -1.63 -4.55 -4.83
CA ALA A 25 -3.01 -4.90 -4.51
C ALA A 25 -4.02 -4.18 -5.42
N GLY A 26 -3.83 -2.88 -5.65
CA GLY A 26 -4.69 -2.11 -6.57
C GLY A 26 -4.61 -2.62 -8.01
N LEU A 27 -3.42 -2.96 -8.50
CA LEU A 27 -3.22 -3.57 -9.81
C LEU A 27 -3.89 -4.94 -9.90
N ALA A 28 -3.70 -5.81 -8.91
CA ALA A 28 -4.29 -7.14 -8.90
C ALA A 28 -5.83 -7.07 -8.92
N VAL A 29 -6.43 -6.20 -8.12
CA VAL A 29 -7.90 -5.99 -8.09
C VAL A 29 -8.40 -5.43 -9.41
N GLY A 30 -7.70 -4.45 -9.99
CA GLY A 30 -8.08 -3.89 -11.29
C GLY A 30 -7.99 -4.93 -12.42
N ILE A 31 -6.94 -5.78 -12.41
CA ILE A 31 -6.80 -6.87 -13.39
C ILE A 31 -7.91 -7.90 -13.21
N LEU A 32 -8.22 -8.31 -11.98
CA LEU A 32 -9.33 -9.21 -11.68
C LEU A 32 -10.66 -8.65 -12.20
N ALA A 33 -10.95 -7.37 -11.92
CA ALA A 33 -12.15 -6.71 -12.40
C ALA A 33 -12.24 -6.67 -13.93
N ARG A 34 -11.13 -6.51 -14.66
CA ARG A 34 -11.11 -6.62 -16.13
C ARG A 34 -11.39 -8.04 -16.60
N VAL A 35 -10.86 -9.05 -15.91
CA VAL A 35 -11.09 -10.47 -16.23
C VAL A 35 -12.57 -10.82 -16.00
N ASP A 36 -13.19 -10.26 -14.98
CA ASP A 36 -14.62 -10.41 -14.69
C ASP A 36 -15.54 -9.62 -15.65
N GLY A 37 -14.96 -8.95 -16.66
CA GLY A 37 -15.69 -8.26 -17.72
C GLY A 37 -16.02 -6.79 -17.43
N ALA A 38 -15.49 -6.20 -16.35
CA ALA A 38 -15.69 -4.78 -16.07
C ALA A 38 -15.07 -3.90 -17.16
N SER A 39 -15.70 -2.76 -17.44
CA SER A 39 -15.14 -1.74 -18.34
C SER A 39 -13.79 -1.24 -17.82
N LEU A 40 -12.96 -0.71 -18.73
CA LEU A 40 -11.60 -0.25 -18.39
C LEU A 40 -11.63 0.85 -17.30
N ALA A 41 -12.64 1.71 -17.35
CA ALA A 41 -12.90 2.72 -16.32
C ALA A 41 -13.34 2.10 -14.97
N GLY A 42 -14.21 1.08 -14.99
CA GLY A 42 -14.66 0.39 -13.78
C GLY A 42 -13.54 -0.38 -13.08
N ALA A 43 -12.66 -1.02 -13.84
CA ALA A 43 -11.47 -1.69 -13.31
C ALA A 43 -10.44 -0.71 -12.73
N ALA A 44 -10.25 0.45 -13.38
CA ALA A 44 -9.37 1.48 -12.87
C ALA A 44 -9.91 2.07 -11.55
N LEU A 45 -11.21 2.33 -11.46
CA LEU A 45 -11.86 2.84 -10.24
C LEU A 45 -11.78 1.84 -9.08
N THR A 46 -12.03 0.56 -9.35
CA THR A 46 -11.94 -0.52 -8.34
C THR A 46 -10.49 -0.72 -7.87
N GLY A 47 -9.53 -0.74 -8.79
CA GLY A 47 -8.10 -0.79 -8.46
C GLY A 47 -7.62 0.42 -7.64
N CYS A 48 -8.03 1.65 -8.03
CA CYS A 48 -7.70 2.88 -7.28
C CYS A 48 -8.36 2.93 -5.89
N GLY A 49 -9.58 2.40 -5.76
CA GLY A 49 -10.26 2.28 -4.47
C GLY A 49 -9.50 1.35 -3.53
N ALA A 50 -9.13 0.16 -4.01
CA ALA A 50 -8.33 -0.79 -3.25
C ALA A 50 -6.95 -0.22 -2.88
N PHE A 51 -6.29 0.48 -3.80
CA PHE A 51 -5.04 1.20 -3.53
C PHE A 51 -5.18 2.24 -2.41
N SER A 52 -6.23 3.08 -2.47
CA SER A 52 -6.45 4.15 -1.49
C SER A 52 -6.74 3.60 -0.08
N VAL A 53 -7.50 2.51 0.02
CA VAL A 53 -7.76 1.83 1.29
C VAL A 53 -6.48 1.22 1.86
N ALA A 54 -5.70 0.52 1.03
CA ALA A 54 -4.45 -0.08 1.46
C ALA A 54 -3.42 0.97 1.91
N LEU A 55 -3.31 2.09 1.17
CA LEU A 55 -2.44 3.21 1.52
C LEU A 55 -2.89 3.91 2.82
N GLY A 56 -4.21 4.11 2.99
CA GLY A 56 -4.76 4.67 4.22
C GLY A 56 -4.49 3.80 5.45
N LEU A 57 -4.64 2.48 5.30
CA LEU A 57 -4.33 1.51 6.36
C LEU A 57 -2.83 1.51 6.69
N ALA A 58 -1.98 1.54 5.66
CA ALA A 58 -0.53 1.63 5.81
C ALA A 58 -0.11 2.90 6.57
N LEU A 59 -0.67 4.05 6.23
CA LEU A 59 -0.41 5.32 6.91
C LEU A 59 -0.95 5.32 8.35
N ALA A 60 -2.09 4.69 8.60
CA ALA A 60 -2.62 4.52 9.95
C ALA A 60 -1.69 3.67 10.82
N VAL A 61 -1.21 2.53 10.29
CA VAL A 61 -0.24 1.66 10.98
C VAL A 61 1.08 2.39 11.20
N ALA A 62 1.60 3.09 10.18
CA ALA A 62 2.80 3.90 10.30
C ALA A 62 2.63 5.04 11.33
N GLY A 63 1.45 5.66 11.40
CA GLY A 63 1.10 6.67 12.39
C GLY A 63 1.05 6.12 13.81
N VAL A 64 0.52 4.91 14.01
CA VAL A 64 0.55 4.19 15.28
C VAL A 64 1.99 3.84 15.67
N LEU A 65 2.76 3.25 14.75
CA LEU A 65 4.17 2.94 14.94
C LEU A 65 4.99 4.21 15.23
N ALA A 66 4.56 5.34 14.67
CA ALA A 66 5.21 6.61 14.89
C ALA A 66 4.86 7.29 16.22
N ARG A 67 3.72 6.91 16.82
CA ARG A 67 3.23 7.44 18.09
C ARG A 67 3.65 6.63 19.33
N GLY A 68 4.25 5.44 19.18
CA GLY A 68 4.54 4.62 20.36
C GLY A 68 5.40 3.38 20.12
N LEU A 69 6.61 3.59 19.58
CA LEU A 69 7.87 3.18 20.23
C LEU A 69 8.52 4.44 20.80
#